data_AF-A0A2M7XT68-F1
#
_entry.id   AF-A0A2M7XT68-F1
#
_cell.length_a   1.000
_cell.length_b   1.000
_cell.length_c   1.000
_cell.angle_alpha   90.00
_cell.angle_beta   90.00
_cell.angle_gamma   90.00
#
_symmetry.space_group_name_H-M   'P 1'
#
loop_
_entity.id
_entity.type
_entity.pdbx_description
1 polymer ?
#
loop_
_entity_poly.entity_id
_entity_poly.type
_entity_poly.pdbx_seq_one_letter_code
_entity_poly.pdbx_strand_id
1 'polypeptide(L)'
;QNPEFKAFYEKYENTVDPGVMYPKLMLRYLPTGLLGLLIAVFLAAYMSTISSQLNWGTSYLINDFYRRFFRRNADERHYVFASKVGIFLMTAFSLVITRYFLTTISGAWEFIINASAGIGAVLILRWFWWRINAWSEISAMLAPLVIYPIARYQFHLESPITLFPIVIGTTIVWLIVTFLTKPTDEKVLTKFYERTHPGGMGWRALAAKHPEIISDTGFGRLFLDWAAGVVLVYASLFGIGKLLFGDYLAAFSYLFIGAIAAAIIYLDLRSRGFETIAE
;
A
#
# COMPACT_ATOMS: atom_id res chain seq x y z
N GLN A 1 15.05 30.62 -17.37
CA GLN A 1 14.48 29.50 -18.16
C GLN A 1 14.60 29.85 -19.64
N ASN A 2 15.04 28.91 -20.49
CA ASN A 2 15.24 29.15 -21.93
C ASN A 2 13.89 29.51 -22.60
N PRO A 3 13.78 30.61 -23.37
CA PRO A 3 12.56 30.99 -24.10
C PRO A 3 11.97 29.85 -24.96
N GLU A 4 12.84 29.01 -25.50
CA GLU A 4 12.47 27.84 -26.30
C GLU A 4 11.79 26.74 -25.48
N PHE A 5 12.23 26.54 -24.22
CA PHE A 5 11.61 25.61 -23.28
C PHE A 5 10.22 26.09 -22.87
N LYS A 6 10.06 27.40 -22.66
CA LYS A 6 8.78 28.00 -22.28
C LYS A 6 7.76 27.92 -23.41
N ALA A 7 8.18 28.21 -24.65
CA ALA A 7 7.35 28.03 -25.84
C ALA A 7 6.99 26.56 -26.11
N PHE A 8 7.91 25.62 -25.83
CA PHE A 8 7.62 24.18 -25.89
C PHE A 8 6.67 23.74 -24.78
N TYR A 9 6.80 24.27 -23.57
CA TYR A 9 5.94 23.93 -22.45
C TYR A 9 4.51 24.47 -22.66
N GLU A 10 4.37 25.77 -22.98
CA GLU A 10 3.08 26.44 -23.22
C GLU A 10 2.33 25.87 -24.43
N LYS A 11 3.03 25.39 -25.47
CA LYS A 11 2.40 24.71 -26.62
C LYS A 11 1.80 23.35 -26.25
N TYR A 12 2.33 22.68 -25.22
CA TYR A 12 1.94 21.31 -24.85
C TYR A 12 1.04 21.25 -23.62
N GLU A 13 0.97 22.30 -22.80
CA GLU A 13 0.18 22.40 -21.57
C GLU A 13 -1.33 22.14 -21.78
N ASN A 14 -1.84 22.31 -23.01
CA ASN A 14 -3.26 22.16 -23.34
C ASN A 14 -3.59 21.07 -24.38
N THR A 15 -2.64 20.24 -24.84
CA THR A 15 -2.91 19.33 -26.00
C THR A 15 -2.35 17.91 -25.92
N VAL A 16 -1.51 17.54 -24.95
CA VAL A 16 -0.86 16.21 -24.92
C VAL A 16 -0.92 15.57 -23.54
N ASP A 17 -1.37 14.32 -23.49
CA ASP A 17 -1.35 13.44 -22.32
C ASP A 17 -0.01 13.55 -21.54
N PRO A 18 -0.02 13.94 -20.25
CA PRO A 18 1.18 14.06 -19.43
C PRO A 18 2.09 12.83 -19.46
N GLY A 19 1.51 11.63 -19.67
CA GLY A 19 2.24 10.37 -19.79
C GLY A 19 3.20 10.31 -20.99
N VAL A 20 2.96 11.09 -22.05
CA VAL A 20 3.81 11.12 -23.26
C VAL A 20 4.82 12.26 -23.24
N MET A 21 4.65 13.24 -22.34
CA MET A 21 5.53 14.40 -22.28
C MET A 21 6.91 14.05 -21.74
N TYR A 22 6.95 13.18 -20.73
CA TYR A 22 8.19 12.75 -20.09
C TYR A 22 9.14 12.05 -21.09
N PRO A 23 8.71 11.04 -21.88
CA PRO A 23 9.53 10.46 -22.95
C PRO A 23 9.96 11.46 -24.03
N LYS A 24 9.09 12.42 -24.40
CA LYS A 24 9.41 13.44 -25.42
C LYS A 24 10.50 14.40 -24.95
N LEU A 25 10.45 14.84 -23.69
CA LEU A 25 11.47 15.68 -23.09
C LEU A 25 12.82 14.95 -23.05
N MET A 26 12.82 13.67 -22.69
CA MET A 26 14.02 12.84 -22.69
C MET A 26 14.68 12.79 -24.06
N LEU A 27 13.91 12.47 -25.11
CA LEU A 27 14.41 12.40 -26.48
C LEU A 27 14.99 13.72 -26.98
N ARG A 28 14.46 14.86 -26.50
CA ARG A 28 14.89 16.19 -26.92
C ARG A 28 16.14 16.68 -26.18
N TYR A 29 16.25 16.40 -24.88
CA TYR A 29 17.25 17.05 -24.03
C TYR A 29 18.40 16.15 -23.58
N LEU A 30 18.30 14.82 -23.72
CA LEU A 30 19.38 13.91 -23.29
C LEU A 30 20.36 13.60 -24.42
N PRO A 31 21.68 13.60 -24.15
CA PRO A 31 22.66 13.07 -25.08
C PRO A 31 22.48 11.56 -25.25
N THR A 32 22.90 11.02 -26.39
CA THR A 32 22.64 9.62 -26.80
C THR A 32 23.05 8.56 -25.75
N GLY A 33 24.17 8.76 -25.06
CA GLY A 33 24.61 7.87 -23.97
C GLY A 33 23.67 7.87 -22.76
N LEU A 34 23.25 9.06 -22.30
CA LEU A 34 22.31 9.18 -21.18
C LEU A 34 20.89 8.75 -21.58
N LEU A 35 20.49 8.98 -22.83
CA LEU A 35 19.23 8.50 -23.37
C LEU A 35 19.15 6.97 -23.33
N GLY A 36 20.20 6.28 -23.79
CA GLY A 36 20.28 4.82 -23.74
C GLY A 36 20.25 4.28 -22.30
N LEU A 37 21.01 4.90 -21.39
CA LEU A 37 20.99 4.57 -19.97
C LEU A 37 19.58 4.73 -19.38
N LEU A 38 18.91 5.84 -19.67
CA LEU A 38 17.61 6.12 -19.09
C LEU A 38 16.51 5.18 -19.61
N ILE A 39 16.55 4.81 -20.90
CA ILE A 39 15.65 3.76 -21.45
C ILE A 39 15.87 2.43 -20.73
N ALA A 40 17.13 2.04 -20.51
CA ALA A 40 17.45 0.81 -19.77
C ALA A 40 16.89 0.86 -18.33
N VAL A 41 17.02 2.00 -17.64
CA VAL A 41 16.46 2.19 -16.29
C VAL A 41 14.94 2.09 -16.30
N PHE A 42 14.25 2.64 -17.30
CA PHE A 42 12.79 2.50 -17.41
C PHE A 42 12.34 1.06 -17.63
N LEU A 43 13.03 0.33 -18.50
CA LEU A 43 12.75 -1.09 -18.72
C LEU A 43 13.01 -1.89 -17.45
N ALA A 44 14.11 -1.61 -16.74
CA ALA A 44 14.41 -2.27 -15.47
C ALA A 44 13.35 -1.98 -14.39
N ALA A 45 12.92 -0.73 -14.24
CA ALA A 45 11.87 -0.34 -13.29
C ALA A 45 10.51 -0.98 -13.63
N TYR A 46 10.15 -1.03 -14.92
CA TYR A 46 8.95 -1.70 -15.38
C TYR A 46 8.99 -3.21 -15.10
N MET A 47 10.11 -3.87 -15.43
CA MET A 47 10.30 -5.30 -15.20
C MET A 47 10.28 -5.64 -13.70
N SER A 48 10.84 -4.79 -12.84
CA SER A 48 10.78 -4.96 -11.39
C SER A 48 9.35 -4.95 -10.87
N THR A 49 8.53 -4.01 -11.35
CA THR A 49 7.12 -3.90 -10.94
C THR A 49 6.30 -5.08 -11.46
N ILE A 50 6.36 -5.38 -12.77
CA ILE A 50 5.59 -6.50 -13.35
C ILE A 50 6.00 -7.84 -12.76
N SER A 51 7.30 -8.08 -12.59
CA SER A 51 7.79 -9.33 -12.00
C SER A 51 7.28 -9.51 -10.57
N SER A 52 7.30 -8.45 -9.75
CA SER A 52 6.77 -8.49 -8.39
C SER A 52 5.28 -8.80 -8.36
N GLN A 53 4.48 -8.12 -9.20
CA GLN A 53 3.03 -8.32 -9.25
C GLN A 53 2.64 -9.71 -9.76
N LEU A 54 3.28 -10.20 -10.83
CA LEU A 54 3.03 -11.54 -11.35
C LEU A 54 3.47 -12.62 -10.37
N ASN A 55 4.59 -12.40 -9.66
CA ASN A 55 5.08 -13.34 -8.66
C ASN A 55 4.12 -13.42 -7.46
N TRP A 56 3.66 -12.29 -6.92
CA TRP A 56 2.67 -12.26 -5.84
C TRP A 56 1.33 -12.88 -6.28
N GLY A 57 0.79 -12.43 -7.41
CA GLY A 57 -0.48 -12.94 -7.94
C GLY A 57 -0.46 -14.45 -8.18
N THR A 58 0.62 -14.96 -8.77
CA THR A 58 0.78 -16.41 -8.97
C THR A 58 0.94 -17.14 -7.65
N SER A 59 1.68 -16.59 -6.69
CA SER A 59 1.88 -17.21 -5.37
C SER A 59 0.55 -17.37 -4.64
N TYR A 60 -0.35 -16.39 -4.71
CA TYR A 60 -1.72 -16.52 -4.18
C TYR A 60 -2.51 -17.59 -4.93
N LEU A 61 -2.50 -17.57 -6.26
CA LEU A 61 -3.21 -18.57 -7.07
C LEU A 61 -2.74 -20.00 -6.76
N ILE A 62 -1.44 -20.20 -6.58
CA ILE A 62 -0.88 -21.53 -6.35
C ILE A 62 -1.01 -21.96 -4.90
N ASN A 63 -0.63 -21.14 -3.93
CA ASN A 63 -0.62 -21.57 -2.52
C ASN A 63 -2.02 -21.56 -1.91
N ASP A 64 -2.80 -20.50 -2.17
CA ASP A 64 -4.08 -20.30 -1.47
C ASP A 64 -5.22 -21.03 -2.16
N PHE A 65 -5.11 -21.27 -3.46
CA PHE A 65 -6.14 -21.94 -4.25
C PHE A 65 -5.72 -23.32 -4.75
N TYR A 66 -4.71 -23.43 -5.61
CA TYR A 66 -4.36 -24.70 -6.27
C TYR A 66 -3.86 -25.77 -5.28
N ARG A 67 -2.88 -25.43 -4.43
CA ARG A 67 -2.33 -26.30 -3.39
C ARG A 67 -3.40 -26.63 -2.35
N ARG A 68 -4.21 -25.65 -1.96
CA ARG A 68 -5.23 -25.83 -0.92
C ARG A 68 -6.45 -26.65 -1.37
N PHE A 69 -6.89 -26.57 -2.63
CA PHE A 69 -8.16 -27.17 -3.07
C PHE A 69 -8.02 -28.24 -4.16
N PHE A 70 -7.02 -28.16 -5.04
CA PHE A 70 -6.91 -29.07 -6.19
C PHE A 70 -5.89 -30.17 -5.95
N ARG A 71 -4.65 -29.81 -5.59
CA ARG A 71 -3.56 -30.78 -5.40
C ARG A 71 -2.82 -30.48 -4.11
N ARG A 72 -3.18 -31.18 -3.02
CA ARG A 72 -2.72 -30.88 -1.64
C ARG A 72 -1.35 -31.45 -1.26
N ASN A 73 -0.94 -32.54 -1.91
CA ASN A 73 0.26 -33.30 -1.54
C ASN A 73 1.15 -33.58 -2.76
N ALA A 74 1.39 -32.57 -3.61
CA ALA A 74 2.40 -32.69 -4.64
C ALA A 74 3.78 -32.34 -4.09
N ASP A 75 4.83 -32.74 -4.80
CA ASP A 75 6.18 -32.28 -4.49
C ASP A 75 6.35 -30.78 -4.81
N GLU A 76 7.34 -30.15 -4.19
CA GLU A 76 7.59 -28.72 -4.41
C GLU A 76 7.97 -28.39 -5.87
N ARG A 77 8.58 -29.32 -6.62
CA ARG A 77 8.90 -29.08 -8.04
C ARG A 77 7.61 -28.97 -8.87
N HIS A 78 6.57 -29.73 -8.53
CA HIS A 78 5.25 -29.58 -9.12
C HIS A 78 4.66 -28.19 -8.87
N TYR A 79 4.70 -27.69 -7.63
CA TYR A 79 4.16 -26.34 -7.34
C TYR A 79 4.97 -25.23 -7.99
N VAL A 80 6.30 -25.37 -8.09
CA VAL A 80 7.14 -24.44 -8.84
C VAL A 80 6.79 -24.46 -10.32
N PHE A 81 6.60 -25.64 -10.92
CA PHE A 81 6.17 -25.75 -12.31
C PHE A 81 4.77 -25.16 -12.54
N ALA A 82 3.81 -25.48 -11.67
CA ALA A 82 2.47 -24.91 -11.69
C ALA A 82 2.50 -23.38 -11.56
N SER A 83 3.41 -22.83 -10.74
CA SER A 83 3.62 -21.38 -10.64
C SER A 83 4.14 -20.79 -11.95
N LYS A 84 5.13 -21.41 -12.60
CA LYS A 84 5.63 -20.93 -13.91
C LYS A 84 4.53 -20.90 -14.97
N VAL A 85 3.69 -21.93 -15.01
CA VAL A 85 2.51 -21.97 -15.89
C VAL A 85 1.51 -20.87 -15.49
N GLY A 86 1.26 -20.69 -14.19
CA GLY A 86 0.41 -19.64 -13.65
C GLY A 86 0.85 -18.24 -14.06
N ILE A 87 2.15 -17.93 -14.05
CA ILE A 87 2.69 -16.66 -14.53
C ILE A 87 2.33 -16.43 -16.01
N PHE A 88 2.51 -17.45 -16.85
CA PHE A 88 2.17 -17.35 -18.28
C PHE A 88 0.67 -17.11 -18.48
N LEU A 89 -0.18 -17.87 -17.78
CA LEU A 89 -1.63 -17.72 -17.86
C LEU A 89 -2.11 -16.37 -17.34
N MET A 90 -1.58 -15.89 -16.21
CA MET A 90 -1.90 -14.56 -15.68
C MET A 90 -1.45 -13.44 -16.61
N THR A 91 -0.28 -13.58 -17.25
CA THR A 91 0.22 -12.61 -18.23
C THR A 91 -0.71 -12.56 -19.45
N ALA A 92 -1.07 -13.72 -20.00
CA ALA A 92 -1.99 -13.82 -21.13
C ALA A 92 -3.36 -13.21 -20.77
N PHE A 93 -3.89 -13.51 -19.59
CA PHE A 93 -5.14 -12.94 -19.09
C PHE A 93 -5.06 -11.41 -18.94
N SER A 94 -3.97 -10.90 -18.35
CA SER A 94 -3.74 -9.45 -18.21
C SER A 94 -3.68 -8.75 -19.56
N LEU A 95 -3.07 -9.36 -20.59
CA LEU A 95 -3.02 -8.81 -21.95
C LEU A 95 -4.41 -8.75 -22.59
N VAL A 96 -5.25 -9.77 -22.38
CA VAL A 96 -6.65 -9.78 -22.85
C VAL A 96 -7.45 -8.66 -22.17
N ILE A 97 -7.37 -8.54 -20.84
CA ILE A 97 -8.05 -7.48 -20.10
C ILE A 97 -7.60 -6.10 -20.57
N THR A 98 -6.29 -5.91 -20.72
CA THR A 98 -5.72 -4.63 -21.18
C THR A 98 -6.19 -4.28 -22.60
N ARG A 99 -6.25 -5.26 -23.51
CA ARG A 99 -6.62 -5.02 -24.90
C ARG A 99 -8.11 -4.74 -25.09
N TYR A 100 -8.98 -5.44 -24.37
CA TYR A 100 -10.42 -5.44 -24.65
C TYR A 100 -11.28 -4.68 -23.63
N PHE A 101 -10.80 -4.50 -22.39
CA PHE A 101 -11.62 -3.94 -21.31
C PHE A 101 -11.08 -2.62 -20.77
N LEU A 102 -9.78 -2.34 -20.90
CA LEU A 102 -9.20 -1.07 -20.45
C LEU A 102 -9.23 -0.03 -21.56
N THR A 103 -9.93 1.08 -21.31
CA THR A 103 -9.98 2.25 -22.20
C THR A 103 -8.87 3.25 -21.86
N THR A 104 -8.64 3.50 -20.57
CA THR A 104 -7.59 4.40 -20.07
C THR A 104 -6.89 3.81 -18.86
N ILE A 105 -5.60 4.13 -18.72
CA ILE A 105 -4.81 3.73 -17.55
C ILE A 105 -5.35 4.41 -16.28
N SER A 106 -5.71 5.70 -16.37
CA SER A 106 -6.26 6.46 -15.24
C SER A 106 -7.57 5.88 -14.72
N GLY A 107 -8.47 5.45 -15.60
CA GLY A 107 -9.72 4.81 -15.18
C GLY A 107 -9.51 3.46 -14.49
N ALA A 108 -8.50 2.69 -14.91
CA ALA A 108 -8.12 1.45 -14.24
C ALA A 108 -7.62 1.72 -12.81
N TRP A 109 -6.75 2.73 -12.65
CA TRP A 109 -6.27 3.15 -11.33
C TRP A 109 -7.38 3.68 -10.44
N GLU A 110 -8.27 4.51 -10.98
CA GLU A 110 -9.44 5.02 -10.26
C GLU A 110 -10.31 3.87 -9.75
N PHE A 111 -10.60 2.88 -10.61
CA PHE A 111 -11.35 1.71 -10.21
C PHE A 111 -10.64 0.93 -9.09
N ILE A 112 -9.35 0.62 -9.23
CA ILE A 112 -8.59 -0.15 -8.23
C ILE A 112 -8.57 0.57 -6.88
N ILE A 113 -8.30 1.88 -6.86
CA ILE A 113 -8.26 2.67 -5.63
C ILE A 113 -9.65 2.68 -4.97
N ASN A 114 -10.71 2.96 -5.72
CA ASN A 114 -12.06 3.01 -5.15
C ASN A 114 -12.56 1.63 -4.71
N ALA A 115 -12.27 0.57 -5.46
CA ALA A 115 -12.66 -0.81 -5.12
C ALA A 115 -11.94 -1.35 -3.88
N SER A 116 -10.77 -0.81 -3.53
CA SER A 116 -9.97 -1.27 -2.38
C SER A 116 -9.96 -0.30 -1.19
N ALA A 117 -10.45 0.93 -1.36
CA ALA A 117 -10.37 2.00 -0.37
C ALA A 117 -10.98 1.64 1.01
N GLY A 118 -12.02 0.80 1.03
CA GLY A 118 -12.70 0.43 2.28
C GLY A 118 -11.95 -0.58 3.16
N ILE A 119 -10.91 -1.24 2.64
CA ILE A 119 -10.21 -2.32 3.35
C ILE A 119 -9.19 -1.78 4.38
N GLY A 120 -8.70 -0.55 4.20
CA GLY A 120 -7.58 -0.02 5.00
C GLY A 120 -7.84 -0.01 6.51
N ALA A 121 -9.00 0.50 6.93
CA ALA A 121 -9.31 0.64 8.36
C ALA A 121 -9.41 -0.71 9.09
N VAL A 122 -10.06 -1.71 8.48
CA VAL A 122 -10.23 -3.03 9.10
C VAL A 122 -8.88 -3.77 9.22
N LEU A 123 -8.00 -3.65 8.22
CA LEU A 123 -6.68 -4.31 8.22
C LEU A 123 -5.73 -3.72 9.26
N ILE A 124 -5.88 -2.44 9.59
CA ILE A 124 -5.12 -1.80 10.67
C ILE A 124 -5.73 -2.21 12.01
N LEU A 125 -7.04 -2.01 12.17
CA LEU A 125 -7.69 -2.16 13.47
C LEU A 125 -7.70 -3.60 13.98
N ARG A 126 -7.63 -4.61 13.09
CA ARG A 126 -7.61 -6.04 13.50
C ARG A 126 -6.43 -6.38 14.41
N TRP A 127 -5.33 -5.64 14.32
CA TRP A 127 -4.17 -5.82 15.19
C TRP A 127 -4.42 -5.30 16.60
N PHE A 128 -5.34 -4.35 16.76
CA PHE A 128 -5.62 -3.66 18.03
C PHE A 128 -6.96 -4.04 18.65
N TRP A 129 -7.80 -4.81 17.97
CA TRP A 129 -9.15 -5.14 18.42
C TRP A 129 -9.54 -6.59 18.15
N TRP A 130 -9.65 -7.38 19.23
CA TRP A 130 -9.94 -8.83 19.18
C TRP A 130 -11.29 -9.20 18.52
N ARG A 131 -12.22 -8.23 18.39
CA ARG A 131 -13.56 -8.48 17.84
C ARG A 131 -13.58 -8.62 16.32
N ILE A 132 -12.58 -8.09 15.62
CA ILE A 132 -12.54 -8.18 14.16
C ILE A 132 -12.35 -9.65 13.76
N ASN A 133 -13.23 -10.11 12.87
CA ASN A 133 -13.27 -11.49 12.41
C ASN A 133 -13.29 -11.56 10.87
N ALA A 134 -13.28 -12.76 10.32
CA ALA A 134 -13.28 -12.98 8.87
C ALA A 134 -14.46 -12.29 8.16
N TRP A 135 -15.65 -12.23 8.77
CA TRP A 135 -16.82 -11.55 8.18
C TRP A 135 -16.66 -10.04 8.13
N SER A 136 -15.97 -9.47 9.11
CA SER A 136 -15.60 -8.05 9.13
C SER A 136 -14.70 -7.72 7.94
N GLU A 137 -13.67 -8.54 7.69
CA GLU A 137 -12.77 -8.36 6.55
C GLU A 137 -13.49 -8.57 5.20
N ILE A 138 -14.27 -9.65 5.07
CA ILE A 138 -15.02 -9.95 3.83
C ILE A 138 -16.01 -8.82 3.51
N SER A 139 -16.76 -8.33 4.50
CA SER A 139 -17.69 -7.22 4.29
C SER A 139 -17.00 -5.92 3.91
N ALA A 140 -15.81 -5.65 4.46
CA ALA A 140 -14.98 -4.51 4.06
C ALA A 140 -14.43 -4.63 2.62
N MET A 141 -14.18 -5.85 2.13
CA MET A 141 -13.77 -6.09 0.74
C MET A 141 -14.92 -5.93 -0.25
N LEU A 142 -16.14 -6.30 0.15
CA LEU A 142 -17.32 -6.29 -0.73
C LEU A 142 -18.05 -4.94 -0.75
N ALA A 143 -18.11 -4.24 0.37
CA ALA A 143 -18.86 -2.98 0.47
C ALA A 143 -18.41 -1.91 -0.54
N PRO A 144 -17.10 -1.67 -0.80
CA PRO A 144 -16.66 -0.70 -1.80
C PRO A 144 -17.17 -1.02 -3.21
N LEU A 145 -17.27 -2.31 -3.58
CA LEU A 145 -17.76 -2.74 -4.89
C LEU A 145 -19.23 -2.38 -5.12
N VAL A 146 -19.99 -2.19 -4.05
CA VAL A 146 -21.41 -1.76 -4.10
C VAL A 146 -21.52 -0.24 -3.97
N ILE A 147 -20.77 0.36 -3.04
CA ILE A 147 -20.86 1.79 -2.76
C ILE A 147 -20.27 2.61 -3.92
N TYR A 148 -19.18 2.15 -4.55
CA TYR A 148 -18.52 2.89 -5.62
C TYR A 148 -19.42 3.14 -6.84
N PRO A 149 -20.11 2.14 -7.44
CA PRO A 149 -21.04 2.40 -8.53
C PRO A 149 -22.18 3.35 -8.13
N ILE A 150 -22.70 3.24 -6.91
CA ILE A 150 -23.75 4.15 -6.42
C ILE A 150 -23.22 5.58 -6.32
N ALA A 151 -22.05 5.78 -5.71
CA ALA A 151 -21.41 7.07 -5.59
C ALA A 151 -21.12 7.70 -6.96
N ARG A 152 -20.60 6.91 -7.92
CA ARG A 152 -20.21 7.37 -9.25
C ARG A 152 -21.41 7.65 -10.16
N TYR A 153 -22.38 6.73 -10.23
CA TYR A 153 -23.46 6.79 -11.22
C TYR A 153 -24.76 7.42 -10.68
N GLN A 154 -25.10 7.21 -9.41
CA GLN A 154 -26.32 7.80 -8.82
C GLN A 154 -26.05 9.22 -8.32
N PHE A 155 -24.96 9.41 -7.58
CA PHE A 155 -24.60 10.70 -6.98
C PHE A 155 -23.64 11.53 -7.82
N HIS A 156 -23.21 11.01 -8.99
CA HIS A 156 -22.37 11.73 -9.95
C HIS A 156 -21.05 12.25 -9.33
N LEU A 157 -20.55 11.58 -8.30
CA LEU A 157 -19.29 11.95 -7.66
C LEU A 157 -18.12 11.55 -8.54
N GLU A 158 -17.08 12.37 -8.56
CA GLU A 158 -15.84 12.11 -9.28
C GLU A 158 -14.74 11.73 -8.28
N SER A 159 -13.79 10.89 -8.70
CA SER A 159 -12.58 10.67 -7.92
C SER A 159 -11.77 11.98 -7.79
N PRO A 160 -11.24 12.33 -6.61
CA PRO A 160 -11.12 11.50 -5.40
C PRO A 160 -12.29 11.64 -4.41
N ILE A 161 -13.32 12.45 -4.70
CA ILE A 161 -14.44 12.71 -3.78
C ILE A 161 -15.23 11.43 -3.50
N THR A 162 -15.29 10.50 -4.46
CA THR A 162 -15.88 9.16 -4.29
C THR A 162 -15.28 8.37 -3.11
N LEU A 163 -14.04 8.66 -2.69
CA LEU A 163 -13.39 7.96 -1.60
C LEU A 163 -14.05 8.22 -0.24
N PHE A 164 -14.60 9.40 0.00
CA PHE A 164 -15.25 9.73 1.28
C PHE A 164 -16.45 8.82 1.58
N PRO A 165 -17.49 8.74 0.73
CA PRO A 165 -18.62 7.85 0.99
C PRO A 165 -18.22 6.37 0.97
N ILE A 166 -17.22 5.97 0.18
CA ILE A 166 -16.72 4.59 0.18
C ILE A 166 -16.09 4.25 1.52
N VAL A 167 -15.10 5.03 1.98
CA VAL A 167 -14.38 4.73 3.22
C VAL A 167 -15.33 4.78 4.42
N ILE A 168 -16.17 5.82 4.51
CA ILE A 168 -17.13 5.97 5.61
C ILE A 168 -18.18 4.87 5.56
N GLY A 169 -18.79 4.66 4.39
CA GLY A 169 -19.84 3.67 4.21
C GLY A 169 -19.35 2.25 4.44
N THR A 170 -18.19 1.87 3.89
CA THR A 170 -17.57 0.58 4.15
C THR A 170 -17.23 0.42 5.63
N THR A 171 -16.75 1.47 6.29
CA THR A 171 -16.46 1.44 7.73
C THR A 171 -17.71 1.13 8.56
N ILE A 172 -18.83 1.78 8.24
CA ILE A 172 -20.11 1.50 8.87
C ILE A 172 -20.53 0.04 8.61
N VAL A 173 -20.42 -0.44 7.37
CA VAL A 173 -20.82 -1.81 7.01
C VAL A 173 -20.02 -2.85 7.79
N TRP A 174 -18.68 -2.78 7.78
CA TRP A 174 -17.89 -3.82 8.45
C TRP A 174 -18.00 -3.73 9.97
N LEU A 175 -18.20 -2.53 10.55
CA LEU A 175 -18.52 -2.38 11.98
C LEU A 175 -19.83 -3.06 12.35
N ILE A 176 -20.90 -2.82 11.57
CA ILE A 176 -22.19 -3.49 11.78
C ILE A 176 -22.00 -5.01 11.72
N VAL A 177 -21.30 -5.51 10.71
CA VAL A 177 -21.02 -6.96 10.58
C VAL A 177 -20.20 -7.48 11.77
N THR A 178 -19.22 -6.73 12.27
CA THR A 178 -18.41 -7.10 13.45
C THR A 178 -19.27 -7.28 14.71
N PHE A 179 -20.29 -6.45 14.89
CA PHE A 179 -21.19 -6.54 16.04
C PHE A 179 -22.29 -7.59 15.87
N LEU A 180 -22.75 -7.84 14.63
CA LEU A 180 -23.76 -8.86 14.34
C LEU A 180 -23.20 -10.29 14.30
N THR A 181 -21.92 -10.44 13.97
CA THR A 181 -21.28 -11.76 13.86
C THR A 181 -20.60 -12.17 15.16
N LYS A 182 -20.48 -13.49 15.35
CA LYS A 182 -19.76 -14.04 16.50
C LYS A 182 -18.26 -13.74 16.36
N PRO A 183 -17.56 -13.46 17.47
CA PRO A 183 -16.12 -13.31 17.43
C PRO A 183 -15.46 -14.63 17.02
N THR A 184 -14.19 -14.55 16.59
CA THR A 184 -13.36 -15.72 16.33
C THR A 184 -13.30 -16.64 17.55
N ASP A 185 -13.20 -17.95 17.33
CA ASP A 185 -13.13 -18.95 18.39
C ASP A 185 -12.09 -18.59 19.45
N GLU A 186 -12.48 -18.68 20.72
CA GLU A 186 -11.65 -18.28 21.86
C GLU A 186 -10.30 -19.01 21.87
N LYS A 187 -10.28 -20.31 21.51
CA LYS A 187 -9.03 -21.09 21.41
C LYS A 187 -8.04 -20.52 20.40
N VAL A 188 -8.53 -19.95 19.29
CA VAL A 188 -7.67 -19.34 18.27
C VAL A 188 -7.19 -17.98 18.75
N LEU A 189 -8.06 -17.20 19.39
CA LEU A 189 -7.71 -15.90 19.97
C LEU A 189 -6.66 -16.04 21.08
N THR A 190 -6.82 -16.99 21.99
CA THR A 190 -5.83 -17.27 23.05
C THR A 190 -4.49 -17.67 22.45
N LYS A 191 -4.44 -18.60 21.49
CA LYS A 191 -3.18 -18.97 20.81
C LYS A 191 -2.51 -17.79 20.10
N PHE A 192 -3.29 -16.89 19.51
CA PHE A 192 -2.77 -15.68 18.90
C PHE A 192 -2.18 -14.73 19.95
N TYR A 193 -2.90 -14.53 21.05
CA TYR A 193 -2.50 -13.67 22.16
C TYR A 193 -1.24 -14.17 22.87
N GLU A 194 -1.13 -15.48 23.10
CA GLU A 194 0.06 -16.15 23.64
C GLU A 194 1.29 -16.05 22.76
N ARG A 195 1.12 -15.84 21.45
CA ARG A 195 2.24 -15.77 20.51
C ARG A 195 2.69 -14.34 20.25
N THR A 196 1.76 -13.39 20.27
CA THR A 196 1.99 -12.02 19.80
C THR A 196 1.90 -10.98 20.91
N HIS A 197 1.46 -11.37 22.12
CA HIS A 197 1.35 -10.52 23.30
C HIS A 197 0.72 -9.13 23.03
N PRO A 198 -0.35 -9.06 22.20
CA PRO A 198 -0.81 -7.80 21.66
C PRO A 198 -1.37 -6.92 22.79
N GLY A 199 -0.84 -5.71 22.88
CA GLY A 199 -1.27 -4.73 23.88
C GLY A 199 -2.46 -3.87 23.45
N GLY A 200 -2.91 -3.02 24.37
CA GLY A 200 -3.90 -1.99 24.11
C GLY A 200 -5.32 -2.29 24.58
N MET A 201 -6.21 -1.29 24.44
CA MET A 201 -7.56 -1.34 25.01
C MET A 201 -8.42 -2.44 24.39
N GLY A 202 -8.25 -2.68 23.09
CA GLY A 202 -9.03 -3.67 22.35
C GLY A 202 -8.58 -5.12 22.56
N TRP A 203 -7.65 -5.41 23.47
CA TRP A 203 -7.26 -6.76 23.92
C TRP A 203 -7.50 -7.00 25.42
N ARG A 204 -7.94 -5.99 26.18
CA ARG A 204 -8.13 -6.06 27.64
C ARG A 204 -8.97 -7.24 28.12
N ALA A 205 -10.04 -7.59 27.40
CA ALA A 205 -10.92 -8.69 27.78
C ALA A 205 -10.21 -10.05 27.78
N LEU A 206 -9.23 -10.23 26.89
CA LEU A 206 -8.45 -11.46 26.78
C LEU A 206 -7.24 -11.41 27.72
N ALA A 207 -6.60 -10.24 27.86
CA ALA A 207 -5.53 -10.02 28.84
C ALA A 207 -5.98 -10.32 30.28
N ALA A 208 -7.21 -9.95 30.64
CA ALA A 208 -7.78 -10.26 31.96
C ALA A 208 -7.98 -11.77 32.22
N LYS A 209 -8.09 -12.58 31.16
CA LYS A 209 -8.21 -14.04 31.26
C LYS A 209 -6.85 -14.74 31.33
N HIS A 210 -5.78 -14.04 30.94
CA HIS A 210 -4.42 -14.55 30.84
C HIS A 210 -3.43 -13.63 31.59
N PRO A 211 -3.55 -13.49 32.92
CA PRO A 211 -2.72 -12.60 33.72
C PRO A 211 -1.23 -13.00 33.73
N GLU A 212 -0.91 -14.24 33.36
CA GLU A 212 0.45 -14.75 33.21
C GLU A 212 1.22 -14.11 32.04
N ILE A 213 0.51 -13.45 31.12
CA ILE A 213 1.05 -12.90 29.88
C ILE A 213 1.15 -11.38 29.99
N ILE A 214 2.38 -10.86 29.94
CA ILE A 214 2.64 -9.42 29.92
C ILE A 214 2.37 -8.91 28.50
N SER A 215 1.31 -8.11 28.33
CA SER A 215 1.02 -7.49 27.03
C SER A 215 2.02 -6.38 26.70
N ASP A 216 2.23 -6.15 25.41
CA ASP A 216 3.05 -5.03 24.94
C ASP A 216 2.52 -3.68 25.42
N THR A 217 3.45 -2.79 25.76
CA THR A 217 3.15 -1.42 26.21
C THR A 217 3.97 -0.39 25.43
N GLY A 218 3.73 0.89 25.66
CA GLY A 218 4.52 1.95 25.03
C GLY A 218 4.05 2.39 23.63
N PHE A 219 2.83 2.03 23.21
CA PHE A 219 2.24 2.48 21.93
C PHE A 219 2.33 3.99 21.69
N GLY A 220 2.26 4.81 22.74
CA GLY A 220 2.40 6.26 22.60
C GLY A 220 3.80 6.69 22.11
N ARG A 221 4.86 6.05 22.63
CA ARG A 221 6.23 6.32 22.19
C ARG A 221 6.48 5.75 20.80
N LEU A 222 6.05 4.51 20.55
CA LEU A 222 6.10 3.90 19.21
C LEU A 222 5.37 4.75 18.16
N PHE A 223 4.24 5.36 18.52
CA PHE A 223 3.52 6.27 17.63
C PHE A 223 4.31 7.56 17.36
N LEU A 224 4.99 8.11 18.37
CA LEU A 224 5.88 9.26 18.19
C LEU A 224 7.06 8.92 17.28
N ASP A 225 7.70 7.77 17.47
CA ASP A 225 8.80 7.31 16.62
C ASP A 225 8.33 7.06 15.19
N TRP A 226 7.15 6.46 15.02
CA TRP A 226 6.53 6.27 13.71
C TRP A 226 6.25 7.61 13.02
N ALA A 227 5.63 8.57 13.72
CA ALA A 227 5.33 9.89 13.19
C ALA A 227 6.62 10.65 12.85
N ALA A 228 7.63 10.62 13.71
CA ALA A 228 8.94 11.18 13.45
C ALA A 228 9.61 10.49 12.25
N GLY A 229 9.46 9.17 12.10
CA GLY A 229 9.97 8.42 10.95
C GLY A 229 9.32 8.86 9.64
N VAL A 230 8.01 9.07 9.63
CA VAL A 230 7.28 9.64 8.48
C VAL A 230 7.81 11.02 8.13
N VAL A 231 7.96 11.90 9.13
CA VAL A 231 8.52 13.25 8.93
C VAL A 231 9.94 13.16 8.37
N LEU A 232 10.80 12.32 8.93
CA LEU A 232 12.18 12.12 8.49
C LEU A 232 12.25 11.71 7.02
N VAL A 233 11.45 10.72 6.61
CA VAL A 233 11.43 10.23 5.23
C VAL A 233 10.98 11.32 4.26
N TYR A 234 9.85 11.99 4.53
CA TYR A 234 9.35 13.04 3.64
C TYR A 234 10.28 14.26 3.61
N ALA A 235 10.78 14.70 4.76
CA ALA A 235 11.67 15.85 4.85
C ALA A 235 13.02 15.55 4.14
N SER A 236 13.55 14.34 4.25
CA SER A 236 14.75 13.94 3.49
C SER A 236 14.47 13.90 1.99
N LEU A 237 13.35 13.31 1.57
CA LEU A 237 12.96 13.21 0.15
C LEU A 237 12.79 14.60 -0.49
N PHE A 238 11.98 15.47 0.12
CA PHE A 238 11.75 16.82 -0.39
C PHE A 238 12.99 17.71 -0.24
N GLY A 239 13.77 17.54 0.84
CA GLY A 239 15.02 18.27 1.05
C GLY A 239 16.05 18.01 -0.04
N ILE A 240 16.29 16.73 -0.36
CA ILE A 240 17.18 16.34 -1.47
C ILE A 240 16.63 16.85 -2.80
N GLY A 241 15.32 16.73 -3.04
CA GLY A 241 14.69 17.25 -4.26
C GLY A 241 14.93 18.75 -4.43
N LYS A 242 14.69 19.54 -3.38
CA LYS A 242 14.91 20.99 -3.39
C LYS A 242 16.38 21.37 -3.56
N LEU A 243 17.29 20.57 -2.99
CA LEU A 243 18.73 20.76 -3.17
C LEU A 243 19.12 20.62 -4.65
N LEU A 244 18.60 19.59 -5.32
CA LEU A 244 18.84 19.34 -6.75
C LEU A 244 18.24 20.45 -7.65
N PHE A 245 17.11 21.02 -7.25
CA PHE A 245 16.47 22.13 -7.98
C PHE A 245 17.06 23.52 -7.67
N GLY A 246 18.08 23.60 -6.81
CA GLY A 246 18.78 24.86 -6.48
C GLY A 246 18.05 25.75 -5.47
N ASP A 247 16.98 25.26 -4.85
CA ASP A 247 16.25 25.97 -3.78
C ASP A 247 16.88 25.61 -2.42
N TYR A 248 18.05 26.20 -2.16
CA TYR A 248 18.87 25.87 -1.00
C TYR A 248 18.17 26.17 0.34
N LEU A 249 17.40 27.26 0.42
CA LEU A 249 16.71 27.61 1.66
C LEU A 249 15.66 26.55 2.02
N ALA A 250 14.82 26.17 1.06
CA ALA A 250 13.85 25.10 1.29
C ALA A 250 14.56 23.77 1.58
N ALA A 251 15.62 23.44 0.82
CA ALA A 251 16.38 22.22 1.01
C ALA A 251 16.93 22.09 2.44
N PHE A 252 17.63 23.10 2.94
CA PHE A 252 18.19 23.07 4.29
C PHE A 252 17.11 23.07 5.37
N SER A 253 15.98 23.77 5.15
CA SER A 253 14.86 23.74 6.09
C SER A 253 14.26 22.32 6.24
N TYR A 254 14.02 21.63 5.13
CA TYR A 254 13.54 20.24 5.16
C TYR A 254 14.57 19.29 5.76
N LEU A 255 15.85 19.38 5.38
CA LEU A 255 16.89 18.53 5.96
C LEU A 255 17.07 18.77 7.47
N PHE A 256 16.89 20.02 7.93
CA PHE A 256 16.92 20.34 9.35
C PHE A 256 15.72 19.73 10.11
N ILE A 257 14.51 19.82 9.55
CA ILE A 257 13.32 19.14 10.10
C ILE A 257 13.55 17.62 10.17
N GLY A 258 14.13 17.04 9.11
CA GLY A 258 14.52 15.63 9.09
C GLY A 258 15.51 15.29 10.20
N ALA A 259 16.55 16.11 10.39
CA ALA A 259 17.53 15.92 11.45
C ALA A 259 16.90 15.98 12.86
N ILE A 260 15.94 16.88 13.09
CA ILE A 260 15.18 16.92 14.35
C ILE A 260 14.39 15.63 14.55
N ALA A 261 13.68 15.17 13.52
CA ALA A 261 12.91 13.93 13.59
C ALA A 261 13.80 12.71 13.85
N ALA A 262 14.98 12.64 13.22
CA ALA A 262 15.98 11.61 13.50
C ALA A 262 16.50 11.70 14.94
N ALA A 263 16.73 12.91 15.46
CA ALA A 263 17.16 13.11 16.84
C ALA A 263 16.10 12.65 17.85
N ILE A 264 14.81 12.91 17.59
CA ILE A 264 13.71 12.43 18.43
C ILE A 264 13.73 10.91 18.53
N ILE A 265 13.79 10.22 17.39
CA ILE A 265 13.85 8.74 17.34
C ILE A 265 15.09 8.26 18.09
N TYR A 266 16.26 8.81 17.77
CA TYR A 266 17.52 8.39 18.39
C TYR A 266 17.50 8.55 19.92
N LEU A 267 16.95 9.66 20.42
CA LEU A 267 16.85 9.91 21.86
C LEU A 267 15.86 8.95 22.55
N ASP A 268 14.71 8.64 21.93
CA ASP A 268 13.80 7.64 22.48
C ASP A 268 14.45 6.26 22.52
N LEU A 269 15.03 5.80 21.39
CA LEU A 269 15.69 4.49 21.31
C LEU A 269 16.86 4.38 22.28
N ARG A 270 17.66 5.43 22.44
CA ARG A 270 18.74 5.48 23.42
C ARG A 270 18.22 5.36 24.85
N SER A 271 17.06 5.92 25.15
CA SER A 271 16.45 5.84 26.49
C SER A 271 15.95 4.43 26.84
N ARG A 272 15.63 3.62 25.83
CA ARG A 272 15.08 2.26 25.98
C ARG A 272 16.11 1.14 25.91
N GLY A 273 17.30 1.43 25.36
CA GLY A 273 18.28 0.43 25.01
C GLY A 273 17.91 -0.25 23.68
N PHE A 274 18.87 -0.31 22.76
CA PHE A 274 18.67 -0.84 21.40
C PHE A 274 18.28 -2.32 21.36
N GLU A 275 18.46 -3.05 22.46
CA GLU A 275 18.10 -4.47 22.58
C GLU A 275 16.58 -4.70 22.66
N THR A 276 15.79 -3.71 23.11
CA THR A 276 14.32 -3.83 23.25
C THR A 276 13.53 -3.79 21.93
N ILE A 277 14.23 -3.81 20.78
CA ILE A 277 13.63 -3.67 19.43
C ILE A 277 13.93 -4.91 18.56
N ALA A 278 14.86 -5.77 19.00
CA ALA A 278 15.36 -6.90 18.21
C ALA A 278 14.72 -8.26 18.56
N GLU A 279 13.79 -8.31 19.53
CA GLU A 279 12.94 -9.46 19.85
C GLU A 279 11.53 -9.28 19.27
#